data_AF-A0A800CH87-F1
#
_entry.id   AF-A0A800CH87-F1
#
_cell.length_a   1.000
_cell.length_b   1.000
_cell.length_c   1.000
_cell.angle_alpha   90.00
_cell.angle_beta   90.00
_cell.angle_gamma   90.00
#
_symmetry.space_group_name_H-M   'P 1'
#
loop_
_entity.id
_entity.type
_entity.pdbx_description
1 polymer ?
#
loop_
_entity_poly.entity_id
_entity_poly.type
_entity_poly.pdbx_seq_one_letter_code
_entity_poly.pdbx_strand_id
1 'polypeptide(L)'
;MNNITGLIIAFVYIFSLIGIAEGLRRWQGLTSAFTRKVVHIGVGMMIWFVPFLFTSPWPFVFASAFFAVLNFLDWKYGFFAAMSSSDRANLGTVYFPIAAAAVTLIFWDQPPLMVAALMPLTWGDGLAPVIGKTYGRHPYTIGRATRTLEGSTGFFLTAFIATWLALWLMPPPPELLPATALLPALVVSLATTLTEAVSPWGLDNLTITAVA
;
A
#
# COMPACT_ATOMS: atom_id res chain seq x y z
N MET A 1 -10.04 -20.34 -8.05
CA MET A 1 -9.81 -21.19 -6.85
C MET A 1 -11.04 -21.11 -5.95
N ASN A 2 -11.23 -22.00 -4.96
CA ASN A 2 -12.31 -21.81 -3.98
C ASN A 2 -11.96 -20.64 -3.05
N ASN A 3 -12.92 -19.77 -2.74
CA ASN A 3 -12.78 -18.61 -1.85
C ASN A 3 -12.18 -18.97 -0.48
N ILE A 4 -12.50 -20.15 0.06
CA ILE A 4 -11.92 -20.61 1.34
C ILE A 4 -10.41 -20.81 1.21
N THR A 5 -9.95 -21.42 0.11
CA THR A 5 -8.52 -21.58 -0.17
C THR A 5 -7.84 -20.24 -0.36
N GLY A 6 -8.50 -19.30 -1.06
CA GLY A 6 -8.02 -17.92 -1.21
C GLY A 6 -7.82 -17.22 0.13
N LEU A 7 -8.78 -17.35 1.06
CA LEU A 7 -8.68 -16.82 2.43
C LEU A 7 -7.50 -17.44 3.18
N ILE A 8 -7.35 -18.76 3.16
CA ILE A 8 -6.26 -19.46 3.84
C ILE A 8 -4.91 -18.95 3.33
N ILE A 9 -4.74 -18.85 2.00
CA ILE A 9 -3.50 -18.36 1.40
C ILE A 9 -3.23 -16.90 1.80
N ALA A 10 -4.24 -16.03 1.74
CA ALA A 10 -4.09 -14.63 2.11
C ALA A 10 -3.70 -14.45 3.58
N PHE A 11 -4.35 -15.19 4.50
CA PHE A 11 -4.03 -15.14 5.92
C PHE A 11 -2.63 -15.69 6.20
N VAL A 12 -2.28 -16.84 5.64
CA VAL A 12 -0.95 -17.43 5.78
C VAL A 12 0.11 -16.47 5.26
N TYR A 13 -0.11 -15.84 4.11
CA TYR A 13 0.81 -14.84 3.55
C TYR A 13 1.01 -13.66 4.50
N ILE A 14 -0.08 -13.01 4.95
CA ILE A 14 -0.01 -11.81 5.79
C ILE A 14 0.65 -12.13 7.14
N PHE A 15 0.23 -13.21 7.81
CA PHE A 15 0.81 -13.58 9.10
C PHE A 15 2.26 -14.04 8.98
N SER A 16 2.63 -14.75 7.91
CA SER A 16 4.03 -15.12 7.66
C SER A 16 4.87 -13.87 7.45
N LEU A 17 4.37 -12.89 6.72
CA LEU A 17 5.08 -11.64 6.45
C LEU A 17 5.29 -10.82 7.72
N ILE A 18 4.27 -10.70 8.57
CA ILE A 18 4.38 -10.06 9.90
C ILE A 18 5.36 -10.82 10.78
N GLY A 19 5.28 -12.15 10.81
CA GLY A 19 6.18 -13.01 11.59
C GLY A 19 7.64 -12.91 11.16
N ILE A 20 7.91 -12.91 9.85
CA ILE A 20 9.24 -12.71 9.29
C ILE A 20 9.76 -11.31 9.63
N ALA A 21 8.93 -10.27 9.48
CA ALA A 21 9.32 -8.91 9.81
C ALA A 21 9.64 -8.73 11.31
N GLU A 22 8.84 -9.32 12.20
CA GLU A 22 9.09 -9.37 13.65
C GLU A 22 10.37 -10.15 13.97
N GLY A 23 10.58 -11.31 13.34
CA GLY A 23 11.78 -12.14 13.49
C GLY A 23 13.04 -11.41 13.07
N LEU A 24 13.04 -10.79 11.89
CA LEU A 24 14.13 -9.94 11.40
C LEU A 24 14.37 -8.75 12.32
N ARG A 25 13.31 -8.13 12.85
CA ARG A 25 13.44 -7.03 13.83
C ARG A 25 14.23 -7.47 15.05
N ARG A 26 13.88 -8.62 15.63
CA ARG A 26 14.51 -9.15 16.84
C ARG A 26 15.92 -9.66 16.58
N TRP A 27 16.15 -10.32 15.45
CA TRP A 27 17.44 -10.92 15.12
C TRP A 27 18.49 -9.91 14.67
N GLN A 28 18.11 -8.94 13.83
CA GLN A 28 19.02 -7.96 13.24
C GLN A 28 18.93 -6.57 13.92
N GLY A 29 18.12 -6.43 14.97
CA GLY A 29 17.94 -5.16 15.67
C GLY A 29 17.33 -4.05 14.80
N LEU A 30 16.54 -4.40 13.77
CA LEU A 30 15.96 -3.43 12.86
C LEU A 30 14.99 -2.50 13.60
N THR A 31 14.86 -1.26 13.12
CA THR A 31 13.88 -0.32 13.69
C THR A 31 12.46 -0.70 13.27
N SER A 32 11.48 -0.48 14.15
CA SER A 32 10.05 -0.71 13.82
C SER A 32 9.60 0.15 12.64
N ALA A 33 10.20 1.34 12.44
CA ALA A 33 9.94 2.19 11.29
C ALA A 33 10.28 1.50 9.95
N PHE A 34 11.40 0.75 9.89
CA PHE A 34 11.79 0.00 8.70
C PHE A 34 10.89 -1.22 8.49
N THR A 35 10.71 -2.04 9.52
CA THR A 35 9.90 -3.27 9.40
C THR A 35 8.45 -2.97 9.08
N ARG A 36 7.88 -1.87 9.58
CA ARG A 36 6.53 -1.42 9.22
C ARG A 36 6.41 -1.11 7.74
N LYS A 37 7.42 -0.51 7.10
CA LYS A 37 7.40 -0.25 5.65
C LYS A 37 7.59 -1.53 4.81
N VAL A 38 8.36 -2.50 5.30
CA VAL A 38 8.42 -3.85 4.70
C VAL A 38 7.04 -4.53 4.77
N VAL A 39 6.38 -4.47 5.93
CA VAL A 39 5.02 -5.02 6.11
C VAL A 39 4.02 -4.29 5.23
N HIS A 40 4.08 -2.97 5.15
CA HIS A 40 3.21 -2.14 4.31
C HIS A 40 3.29 -2.53 2.82
N ILE A 41 4.51 -2.54 2.25
CA ILE A 41 4.72 -2.92 0.84
C ILE A 41 4.32 -4.38 0.64
N GLY A 42 4.77 -5.26 1.53
CA GLY A 42 4.51 -6.70 1.46
C GLY A 42 3.02 -7.03 1.48
N VAL A 43 2.28 -6.54 2.47
CA VAL A 43 0.83 -6.75 2.54
C VAL A 43 0.13 -6.11 1.34
N GLY A 44 0.57 -4.92 0.90
CA GLY A 44 0.01 -4.28 -0.30
C GLY A 44 0.16 -5.10 -1.58
N MET A 45 1.27 -5.83 -1.72
CA MET A 45 1.48 -6.73 -2.86
C MET A 45 0.49 -7.90 -2.92
N MET A 46 -0.27 -8.19 -1.86
CA MET A 46 -1.37 -9.17 -1.89
C MET A 46 -2.38 -8.86 -3.01
N ILE A 47 -2.60 -7.58 -3.35
CA ILE A 47 -3.59 -7.17 -4.35
C ILE A 47 -3.34 -7.79 -5.73
N TRP A 48 -2.08 -8.07 -6.07
CA TRP A 48 -1.69 -8.76 -7.31
C TRP A 48 -2.27 -10.18 -7.39
N PHE A 49 -2.41 -10.85 -6.26
CA PHE A 49 -2.88 -12.23 -6.19
C PHE A 49 -4.40 -12.33 -6.05
N VAL A 50 -5.06 -11.27 -5.57
CA VAL A 50 -6.51 -11.27 -5.29
C VAL A 50 -7.36 -11.78 -6.47
N PRO A 51 -7.17 -11.33 -7.72
CA PRO A 51 -7.97 -11.79 -8.87
C PRO A 51 -7.86 -13.28 -9.15
N PHE A 52 -6.75 -13.90 -8.76
CA PHE A 52 -6.47 -15.31 -9.00
C PHE A 52 -6.91 -16.20 -7.84
N LEU A 53 -6.87 -15.66 -6.62
CA LEU A 53 -7.19 -16.39 -5.39
C LEU A 53 -8.69 -16.49 -5.11
N PHE A 54 -9.48 -15.51 -5.53
CA PHE A 54 -10.89 -15.37 -5.18
C PHE A 54 -11.80 -15.41 -6.40
N THR A 55 -13.02 -15.93 -6.23
CA THR A 55 -14.08 -15.90 -7.27
C THR A 55 -15.15 -14.84 -7.00
N SER A 56 -15.06 -14.16 -5.86
CA SER A 56 -15.95 -13.09 -5.44
C SER A 56 -15.15 -12.06 -4.65
N PRO A 57 -15.49 -10.76 -4.68
CA PRO A 57 -14.76 -9.75 -3.90
C PRO A 57 -14.99 -9.90 -2.39
N TRP A 58 -16.16 -10.40 -1.99
CA TRP A 58 -16.62 -10.36 -0.59
C TRP A 58 -15.71 -11.04 0.43
N PRO A 59 -15.14 -12.24 0.18
CA PRO A 59 -14.21 -12.86 1.11
C PRO A 59 -12.97 -11.98 1.38
N PHE A 60 -12.38 -11.37 0.34
CA PHE A 60 -11.24 -10.47 0.51
C PHE A 60 -11.63 -9.16 1.19
N VAL A 61 -12.81 -8.63 0.90
CA VAL A 61 -13.36 -7.43 1.56
C VAL A 61 -13.58 -7.68 3.05
N PHE A 62 -14.17 -8.83 3.42
CA PHE A 62 -14.34 -9.20 4.83
C PHE A 62 -13.00 -9.45 5.54
N ALA A 63 -12.03 -10.06 4.85
CA ALA A 63 -10.66 -10.20 5.38
C ALA A 63 -10.02 -8.83 5.62
N SER A 64 -10.14 -7.91 4.67
CA SER A 64 -9.63 -6.55 4.78
C SER A 64 -10.30 -5.78 5.93
N ALA A 65 -11.63 -5.90 6.09
CA ALA A 65 -12.35 -5.31 7.21
C ALA A 65 -11.91 -5.91 8.56
N PHE A 66 -11.71 -7.23 8.62
CA PHE A 66 -11.16 -7.90 9.79
C PHE A 66 -9.76 -7.37 10.15
N PHE A 67 -8.87 -7.22 9.16
CA PHE A 67 -7.54 -6.64 9.39
C PHE A 67 -7.60 -5.16 9.77
N ALA A 68 -8.55 -4.37 9.25
CA ALA A 68 -8.75 -2.99 9.70
C ALA A 68 -9.11 -2.95 11.20
N VAL A 69 -10.04 -3.81 11.64
CA VAL A 69 -10.41 -3.93 13.06
C VAL A 69 -9.23 -4.42 13.89
N LEU A 70 -8.49 -5.45 13.45
CA LEU A 70 -7.30 -5.92 14.14
C LEU A 70 -6.24 -4.82 14.29
N ASN A 71 -5.95 -4.07 13.23
CA ASN A 71 -5.00 -2.95 13.28
C ASN A 71 -5.49 -1.84 14.21
N PHE A 72 -6.80 -1.60 14.27
CA PHE A 72 -7.37 -0.62 15.21
C PHE A 72 -7.23 -1.08 16.66
N LEU A 73 -7.45 -2.37 16.93
CA LEU A 73 -7.23 -2.95 18.27
C LEU A 73 -5.74 -2.94 18.63
N ASP A 74 -4.86 -3.26 17.68
CA ASP A 74 -3.41 -3.17 17.86
C ASP A 74 -2.95 -1.74 18.15
N TRP A 75 -3.48 -0.76 17.43
CA TRP A 75 -3.24 0.65 17.72
C TRP A 75 -3.66 1.04 19.14
N LYS A 76 -4.79 0.49 19.63
CA LYS A 76 -5.32 0.77 20.97
C LYS A 76 -4.57 0.05 22.09
N TYR A 77 -4.13 -1.20 21.87
CA TYR A 77 -3.63 -2.09 22.92
C TYR A 77 -2.15 -2.53 22.76
N GLY A 78 -1.57 -2.44 21.56
CA GLY A 78 -0.15 -2.67 21.29
C GLY A 78 0.29 -4.13 21.29
N PHE A 79 -0.33 -4.99 20.48
CA PHE A 79 0.00 -6.42 20.36
C PHE A 79 1.23 -6.69 19.48
N PHE A 80 1.45 -5.92 18.41
CA PHE A 80 2.47 -6.17 17.39
C PHE A 80 3.52 -5.06 17.28
N ALA A 81 4.66 -5.24 17.94
CA ALA A 81 5.77 -4.27 17.91
C ALA A 81 6.38 -4.05 16.50
N ALA A 82 6.21 -4.97 15.55
CA ALA A 82 6.68 -4.79 14.17
C ALA A 82 5.87 -3.75 13.40
N MET A 83 4.63 -3.53 13.81
CA MET A 83 3.69 -2.60 13.18
C MET A 83 3.51 -1.31 13.99
N SER A 84 4.01 -1.28 15.23
CA SER A 84 3.88 -0.11 16.11
C SER A 84 4.45 1.16 15.48
N SER A 85 3.63 2.20 15.41
CA SER A 85 4.09 3.54 15.08
C SER A 85 4.65 4.22 16.34
N SER A 86 5.75 4.95 16.19
CA SER A 86 6.22 5.89 17.22
C SER A 86 5.26 7.07 17.39
N ASP A 87 4.45 7.35 16.37
CA ASP A 87 3.41 8.36 16.39
C ASP A 87 2.02 7.68 16.45
N ARG A 88 1.42 7.72 17.65
CA ARG A 88 0.10 7.14 17.92
C ARG A 88 -1.04 7.94 17.29
N ALA A 89 -0.81 9.07 16.64
CA ALA A 89 -1.86 9.76 15.88
C ALA A 89 -2.08 9.14 14.48
N ASN A 90 -1.15 8.32 13.98
CA ASN A 90 -1.21 7.78 12.63
C ASN A 90 -1.99 6.46 12.58
N LEU A 91 -3.19 6.51 12.00
CA LEU A 91 -4.07 5.36 11.76
C LEU A 91 -3.86 4.70 10.38
N GLY A 92 -2.75 4.98 9.70
CA GLY A 92 -2.47 4.47 8.34
C GLY A 92 -2.57 2.94 8.22
N THR A 93 -2.16 2.19 9.25
CA THR A 93 -2.29 0.73 9.28
C THR A 93 -3.75 0.24 9.32
N VAL A 94 -4.68 1.08 9.82
CA VAL A 94 -6.13 0.83 9.80
C VAL A 94 -6.73 1.22 8.45
N TYR A 95 -6.28 2.33 7.87
CA TYR A 95 -6.80 2.83 6.60
C TYR A 95 -6.34 2.02 5.39
N PHE A 96 -5.17 1.39 5.46
CA PHE A 96 -4.64 0.61 4.33
C PHE A 96 -5.57 -0.58 3.95
N PRO A 97 -6.01 -1.46 4.86
CA PRO A 97 -6.97 -2.51 4.51
C PRO A 97 -8.32 -1.95 4.01
N ILE A 98 -8.75 -0.78 4.52
CA ILE A 98 -9.98 -0.12 4.06
C ILE A 98 -9.82 0.33 2.60
N ALA A 99 -8.69 0.95 2.25
CA ALA A 99 -8.36 1.33 0.89
C ALA A 99 -8.31 0.11 -0.05
N ALA A 100 -7.68 -0.99 0.38
CA ALA A 100 -7.63 -2.24 -0.39
C ALA A 100 -9.02 -2.85 -0.61
N ALA A 101 -9.89 -2.81 0.41
CA ALA A 101 -11.27 -3.27 0.28
C ALA A 101 -12.08 -2.42 -0.73
N ALA A 102 -11.94 -1.09 -0.66
CA ALA A 102 -12.62 -0.17 -1.56
C ALA A 102 -12.18 -0.39 -3.02
N VAL A 103 -10.88 -0.45 -3.27
CA VAL A 103 -10.31 -0.73 -4.59
C VAL A 103 -10.78 -2.08 -5.14
N THR A 104 -10.81 -3.11 -4.30
CA THR A 104 -11.30 -4.44 -4.70
C THR A 104 -12.77 -4.42 -5.08
N LEU A 105 -13.61 -3.67 -4.36
CA LEU A 105 -15.04 -3.55 -4.68
C LEU A 105 -15.28 -2.78 -5.98
N ILE A 106 -14.54 -1.69 -6.22
CA ILE A 106 -14.73 -0.82 -7.38
C ILE A 106 -14.23 -1.49 -8.66
N PHE A 107 -13.05 -2.14 -8.60
CA PHE A 107 -12.35 -2.65 -9.77
C PHE A 107 -12.32 -4.18 -9.83
N TRP A 108 -13.25 -4.87 -9.18
CA TRP A 108 -13.29 -6.33 -9.13
C TRP A 108 -13.18 -6.98 -10.52
N ASP A 109 -13.95 -6.47 -11.47
CA ASP A 109 -13.99 -6.97 -12.85
C ASP A 109 -12.89 -6.35 -13.74
N GLN A 110 -12.04 -5.48 -13.18
CA GLN A 110 -10.96 -4.77 -13.86
C GLN A 110 -9.62 -4.93 -13.12
N PRO A 111 -9.06 -6.15 -13.04
CA PRO A 111 -7.84 -6.42 -12.27
C PRO A 111 -6.65 -5.49 -12.56
N PRO A 112 -6.36 -5.06 -13.81
CA PRO A 112 -5.28 -4.10 -14.05
C PRO A 112 -5.49 -2.79 -13.30
N LEU A 113 -6.72 -2.26 -13.29
CA LEU A 113 -7.07 -1.04 -12.57
C LEU A 113 -7.08 -1.26 -11.05
N MET A 114 -7.57 -2.42 -10.60
CA MET A 114 -7.55 -2.79 -9.19
C MET A 114 -6.14 -2.80 -8.61
N VAL A 115 -5.20 -3.44 -9.31
CA VAL A 115 -3.80 -3.49 -8.86
C VAL A 115 -3.17 -2.11 -8.99
N ALA A 116 -3.35 -1.43 -10.13
CA ALA A 116 -2.77 -0.12 -10.41
C ALA A 116 -3.18 0.96 -9.41
N ALA A 117 -4.45 1.01 -9.01
CA ALA A 117 -4.99 1.98 -8.05
C ALA A 117 -4.36 1.84 -6.65
N LEU A 118 -3.88 0.65 -6.28
CA LEU A 118 -3.24 0.44 -4.99
C LEU A 118 -1.71 0.63 -5.02
N MET A 119 -1.10 0.72 -6.20
CA MET A 119 0.37 0.82 -6.34
C MET A 119 0.97 2.12 -5.80
N PRO A 120 0.36 3.32 -5.98
CA PRO A 120 0.86 4.55 -5.36
C PRO A 120 0.88 4.47 -3.83
N LEU A 121 -0.17 3.88 -3.23
CA LEU A 121 -0.20 3.64 -1.79
C LEU A 121 0.82 2.57 -1.38
N THR A 122 0.95 1.48 -2.13
CA THR A 122 1.84 0.37 -1.76
C THR A 122 3.31 0.75 -1.88
N TRP A 123 3.73 1.18 -3.07
CA TRP A 123 5.14 1.46 -3.38
C TRP A 123 5.52 2.92 -3.15
N GLY A 124 4.69 3.85 -3.61
CA GLY A 124 4.93 5.29 -3.45
C GLY A 124 5.03 5.68 -1.98
N ASP A 125 3.95 5.52 -1.21
CA ASP A 125 3.96 5.83 0.23
C ASP A 125 4.92 4.90 1.00
N GLY A 126 5.08 3.65 0.55
CA GLY A 126 6.02 2.70 1.12
C GLY A 126 7.47 3.22 1.14
N LEU A 127 7.92 3.79 0.01
CA LEU A 127 9.32 4.16 -0.18
C LEU A 127 9.61 5.66 0.01
N ALA A 128 8.62 6.55 -0.13
CA ALA A 128 8.84 7.99 -0.01
C ALA A 128 9.49 8.39 1.34
N PRO A 129 9.06 7.87 2.51
CA PRO A 129 9.72 8.18 3.77
C PRO A 129 11.11 7.55 3.92
N VAL A 130 11.35 6.40 3.27
CA VAL A 130 12.65 5.72 3.29
C VAL A 130 13.68 6.53 2.50
N ILE A 131 13.31 6.96 1.29
CA ILE A 131 14.14 7.79 0.41
C ILE A 131 14.31 9.18 1.04
N GLY A 132 13.23 9.80 1.50
CA GLY A 132 13.26 11.12 2.14
C GLY A 132 14.12 11.16 3.40
N LYS A 133 14.11 10.11 4.23
CA LYS A 133 14.98 10.02 5.41
C LYS A 133 16.45 9.80 5.06
N THR A 134 16.73 9.05 3.99
CA THR A 134 18.10 8.64 3.64
C THR A 134 18.82 9.69 2.79
N TYR A 135 18.10 10.30 1.85
CA TYR A 135 18.65 11.20 0.83
C TYR A 135 18.07 12.62 0.89
N GLY A 136 17.11 12.89 1.77
CA GLY A 136 16.42 14.17 1.85
C GLY A 136 17.37 15.33 2.15
N ARG A 137 17.45 16.29 1.22
CA ARG A 137 18.24 17.52 1.37
C ARG A 137 17.38 18.76 1.18
N HIS A 138 16.25 18.64 0.50
CA HIS A 138 15.38 19.76 0.18
C HIS A 138 14.01 19.58 0.84
N PRO A 139 13.89 19.91 2.14
CA PRO A 139 12.61 19.83 2.83
C PRO A 139 11.65 20.92 2.34
N TYR A 140 10.37 20.59 2.34
CA TYR A 140 9.29 21.54 2.12
C TYR A 140 8.12 21.22 3.06
N THR A 141 7.33 22.25 3.39
CA THR A 141 6.22 22.11 4.32
C THR A 141 4.94 22.63 3.68
N ILE A 142 3.91 21.78 3.65
CA ILE A 142 2.56 22.14 3.22
C ILE A 142 1.61 21.87 4.39
N GLY A 143 0.95 22.94 4.86
CA GLY A 143 0.12 22.87 6.07
C GLY A 143 0.92 22.42 7.29
N ARG A 144 0.60 21.23 7.84
CA ARG A 144 1.31 20.62 8.98
C ARG A 144 2.24 19.47 8.59
N ALA A 145 2.38 19.18 7.30
CA ALA A 145 3.20 18.10 6.78
C ALA A 145 4.53 18.62 6.24
N THR A 146 5.63 18.07 6.75
CA THR A 146 6.98 18.31 6.23
C THR A 146 7.44 17.08 5.49
N ARG A 147 7.80 17.26 4.22
CA ARG A 147 8.30 16.22 3.31
C ARG A 147 9.60 16.72 2.67
N THR A 148 10.24 15.90 1.83
CA THR A 148 11.44 16.29 1.07
C THR A 148 11.21 16.06 -0.41
N LEU A 149 11.79 16.91 -1.27
CA LEU A 149 11.69 16.74 -2.72
C LEU A 149 12.23 15.37 -3.16
N GLU A 150 13.25 14.85 -2.49
CA GLU A 150 13.77 13.50 -2.76
C GLU A 150 12.76 12.42 -2.39
N GLY A 151 12.06 12.58 -1.27
CA GLY A 151 10.98 11.68 -0.86
C GLY A 151 9.85 11.65 -1.87
N SER A 152 9.37 12.81 -2.32
CA SER A 152 8.31 12.92 -3.33
C SER A 152 8.75 12.44 -4.71
N THR A 153 10.01 12.65 -5.08
CA THR A 153 10.60 12.07 -6.30
C THR A 153 10.63 10.54 -6.19
N GLY A 154 11.00 10.03 -5.02
CA GLY A 154 10.95 8.61 -4.69
C GLY A 154 9.54 8.04 -4.78
N PHE A 155 8.54 8.75 -4.25
CA PHE A 155 7.13 8.42 -4.40
C PHE A 155 6.77 8.30 -5.88
N PHE A 156 7.00 9.37 -6.65
CA PHE A 156 6.62 9.47 -8.05
C PHE A 156 7.20 8.32 -8.88
N LEU A 157 8.50 8.08 -8.79
CA LEU A 157 9.17 7.05 -9.60
C LEU A 157 8.70 5.64 -9.25
N THR A 158 8.53 5.35 -7.96
CA THR A 158 8.15 4.00 -7.51
C THR A 158 6.67 3.72 -7.75
N ALA A 159 5.80 4.72 -7.54
CA ALA A 159 4.40 4.67 -7.95
C ALA A 159 4.27 4.51 -9.47
N PHE A 160 5.01 5.30 -10.26
CA PHE A 160 4.99 5.23 -11.72
C PHE A 160 5.35 3.84 -12.23
N ILE A 161 6.49 3.29 -11.79
CA ILE A 161 6.96 1.97 -12.22
C ILE A 161 5.96 0.89 -11.79
N ALA A 162 5.49 0.90 -10.54
CA ALA A 162 4.58 -0.11 -10.04
C ALA A 162 3.21 -0.05 -10.72
N THR A 163 2.63 1.15 -10.89
CA THR A 163 1.37 1.37 -11.63
C THR A 163 1.51 0.95 -13.09
N TRP A 164 2.61 1.31 -13.76
CA TRP A 164 2.87 0.90 -15.14
C TRP A 164 2.96 -0.62 -15.29
N LEU A 165 3.69 -1.29 -14.40
CA LEU A 165 3.78 -2.74 -14.36
C LEU A 165 2.41 -3.39 -14.09
N ALA A 166 1.61 -2.83 -13.19
CA ALA A 166 0.27 -3.33 -12.91
C ALA A 166 -0.64 -3.26 -14.13
N LEU A 167 -0.64 -2.11 -14.82
CA LEU A 167 -1.44 -1.89 -16.04
C LEU A 167 -1.00 -2.78 -17.20
N TRP A 168 0.29 -3.12 -17.28
CA TRP A 168 0.84 -3.96 -18.34
C TRP A 168 0.71 -5.46 -18.06
N LEU A 169 1.02 -5.92 -16.84
CA LEU A 169 1.19 -7.34 -16.54
C LEU A 169 -0.10 -8.05 -16.09
N MET A 170 -1.13 -7.30 -15.64
CA MET A 170 -2.36 -7.91 -15.16
C MET A 170 -3.32 -8.27 -16.30
N PRO A 171 -3.93 -9.47 -16.27
CA PRO A 171 -5.08 -9.84 -17.12
C PRO A 171 -6.42 -9.49 -16.44
N PRO A 172 -7.57 -9.33 -17.14
CA PRO A 172 -7.84 -9.39 -18.58
C PRO A 172 -8.33 -7.98 -19.09
N PRO A 173 -9.00 -7.79 -20.25
CA PRO A 173 -8.86 -6.59 -21.09
C PRO A 173 -9.43 -5.26 -20.56
N PRO A 174 -8.97 -4.12 -21.14
CA PRO A 174 -8.05 -4.04 -22.29
C PRO A 174 -6.62 -4.38 -21.90
N GLU A 175 -6.00 -5.31 -22.64
CA GLU A 175 -4.57 -5.55 -22.54
C GLU A 175 -3.86 -4.28 -23.02
N LEU A 176 -3.36 -3.51 -22.07
CA LEU A 176 -2.57 -2.33 -22.40
C LEU A 176 -1.17 -2.80 -22.77
N LEU A 177 -0.76 -2.49 -24.00
CA LEU A 177 0.63 -2.62 -24.39
C LEU A 177 1.50 -1.76 -23.46
N PRO A 178 2.77 -2.14 -23.24
CA PRO A 178 3.68 -1.38 -22.39
C PRO A 178 3.71 0.11 -22.73
N ALA A 179 3.67 0.46 -24.02
CA ALA A 179 3.68 1.84 -24.49
C ALA A 179 2.38 2.60 -24.16
N THR A 180 1.22 1.95 -24.26
CA THR A 180 -0.08 2.60 -23.98
C THR A 180 -0.36 2.73 -22.49
N ALA A 181 0.29 1.90 -21.65
CA ALA A 181 0.24 2.01 -20.20
C ALA A 181 1.07 3.17 -19.61
N LEU A 182 2.01 3.75 -20.38
CA LEU A 182 2.89 4.82 -19.89
C LEU A 182 2.14 6.09 -19.50
N LEU A 183 1.24 6.57 -20.36
CA LEU A 183 0.49 7.80 -20.11
C LEU A 183 -0.43 7.69 -18.87
N PRO A 184 -1.29 6.66 -18.71
CA PRO A 184 -2.11 6.53 -17.51
C PRO A 184 -1.26 6.36 -16.24
N ALA A 185 -0.17 5.58 -16.29
CA ALA A 185 0.73 5.46 -15.14
C ALA A 185 1.37 6.80 -14.76
N LEU A 186 1.77 7.61 -15.75
CA LEU A 186 2.32 8.95 -15.53
C LEU A 186 1.30 9.88 -14.88
N VAL A 187 0.06 9.88 -15.38
CA VAL A 187 -1.03 10.71 -14.82
C VAL A 187 -1.34 10.31 -13.38
N VAL A 188 -1.53 9.01 -13.12
CA VAL A 188 -1.83 8.48 -11.78
C VAL A 188 -0.69 8.80 -10.81
N SER A 189 0.55 8.49 -11.17
CA SER A 189 1.71 8.76 -10.29
C SER A 189 1.92 10.25 -10.03
N LEU A 190 1.73 11.12 -11.03
CA LEU A 190 1.83 12.57 -10.83
C LEU A 190 0.71 13.07 -9.91
N ALA A 191 -0.53 12.70 -10.19
CA ALA A 191 -1.69 13.12 -9.39
C ALA A 191 -1.54 12.68 -7.93
N THR A 192 -1.20 11.41 -7.71
CA THR A 192 -1.00 10.86 -6.37
C THR A 192 0.22 11.45 -5.65
N THR A 193 1.29 11.81 -6.36
CA THR A 193 2.43 12.54 -5.76
C THR A 193 2.01 13.93 -5.28
N LEU A 194 1.21 14.65 -6.08
CA LEU A 194 0.69 15.95 -5.68
C LEU A 194 -0.28 15.82 -4.49
N THR A 195 -1.13 14.79 -4.51
CA THR A 195 -2.03 14.46 -3.39
C THR A 195 -1.25 14.11 -2.14
N GLU A 196 -0.19 13.31 -2.24
CA GLU A 196 0.72 13.00 -1.14
C GLU A 196 1.30 14.31 -0.58
N ALA A 197 1.83 15.18 -1.43
CA ALA A 197 2.47 16.42 -1.01
C ALA A 197 1.55 17.31 -0.17
N VAL A 198 0.24 17.37 -0.49
CA VAL A 198 -0.75 18.20 0.22
C VAL A 198 -1.55 17.47 1.29
N SER A 199 -1.48 16.13 1.36
CA SER A 199 -2.35 15.36 2.25
C SER A 199 -2.00 15.55 3.73
N PRO A 200 -3.01 15.75 4.60
CA PRO A 200 -2.81 15.79 6.05
C PRO A 200 -2.23 14.47 6.57
N TRP A 201 -1.43 14.55 7.64
CA TRP A 201 -0.86 13.39 8.32
C TRP A 201 -1.91 12.32 8.62
N GLY A 202 -1.68 11.11 8.07
CA GLY A 202 -2.48 9.92 8.38
C GLY A 202 -3.78 9.77 7.57
N LEU A 203 -4.15 10.73 6.72
CA LEU A 203 -5.27 10.58 5.76
C LEU A 203 -4.80 10.27 4.34
N ASP A 204 -3.49 10.39 4.10
CA ASP A 204 -2.80 10.07 2.85
C ASP A 204 -3.17 8.70 2.30
N ASN A 205 -3.33 7.69 3.17
CA ASN A 205 -3.72 6.35 2.72
C ASN A 205 -5.08 6.32 2.00
N LEU A 206 -6.03 7.16 2.40
CA LEU A 206 -7.34 7.22 1.75
C LEU A 206 -7.34 8.17 0.56
N THR A 207 -6.68 9.34 0.69
CA THR A 207 -6.66 10.35 -0.37
C THR A 207 -5.83 9.90 -1.57
N ILE A 208 -4.68 9.26 -1.35
CA ILE A 208 -3.84 8.70 -2.42
C ILE A 208 -4.64 7.66 -3.19
N THR A 209 -5.26 6.71 -2.49
CA THR A 209 -6.05 5.66 -3.15
C THR A 209 -7.31 6.19 -3.83
N ALA A 210 -7.93 7.25 -3.32
CA ALA A 210 -9.10 7.85 -3.97
C ALA A 210 -8.74 8.61 -5.26
N VAL A 211 -7.51 9.12 -5.37
CA VAL A 211 -7.02 9.84 -6.55
C VAL A 211 -6.43 8.88 -7.59
N ALA A 212 -5.87 7.75 -7.14
CA ALA A 212 -5.32 6.70 -7.99
C ALA A 212 -6.40 5.96 -8.78
#